data_AF-R7T4H8-F1
#
_entry.id   AF-R7T4H8-F1
#
_cell.length_a   1.000
_cell.length_b   1.000
_cell.length_c   1.000
_cell.angle_alpha   90.00
_cell.angle_beta   90.00
_cell.angle_gamma   90.00
#
_symmetry.space_group_name_H-M   'P 1'
#
loop_
_entity.id
_entity.type
_entity.pdbx_description
1 polymer ?
#
loop_
_entity_poly.entity_id
_entity_poly.type
_entity_poly.pdbx_seq_one_letter_code
_entity_poly.pdbx_strand_id
1 'polypeptide(L)'
;MRYLLAIVLTSSMLVLTDGKMTITDNAYTGITIAIHENVPEEALLLHNIEDAFTKASQFLYEATRNRAYFGEITVLVPETWHSSPIYDAVTIETYGTSDFRLEATG
;
A
#
# COMPACT_ATOMS: atom_id res chain seq x y z
N MET A 1 2.26 -23.82 31.93
CA MET A 1 2.01 -24.01 30.48
C MET A 1 0.51 -23.91 30.26
N ARG A 2 -0.02 -22.73 29.91
CA ARG A 2 -0.28 -22.26 28.53
C ARG A 2 -1.23 -23.22 27.81
N TYR A 3 -2.56 -22.98 27.81
CA TYR A 3 -3.53 -23.32 26.75
C TYR A 3 -4.98 -23.01 27.21
N LEU A 4 -5.34 -21.77 27.54
CA LEU A 4 -6.77 -21.38 27.66
C LEU A 4 -6.98 -19.91 27.24
N LEU A 5 -6.29 -19.49 26.19
CA LEU A 5 -6.51 -18.19 25.52
C LEU A 5 -6.70 -18.43 24.02
N ALA A 6 -7.38 -19.53 23.67
CA ALA A 6 -7.62 -19.98 22.30
C ALA A 6 -9.12 -19.95 21.94
N ILE A 7 -9.90 -19.03 22.55
CA ILE A 7 -11.36 -18.93 22.32
C ILE A 7 -11.76 -17.65 21.55
N VAL A 8 -10.81 -16.80 21.11
CA VAL A 8 -11.14 -15.56 20.34
C VAL A 8 -10.68 -15.63 18.88
N LEU A 9 -10.58 -16.84 18.29
CA LEU A 9 -10.25 -17.01 16.86
C LEU A 9 -11.38 -17.64 16.04
N THR A 10 -12.63 -17.56 16.52
CA THR A 10 -13.81 -18.07 15.79
C THR A 10 -14.72 -16.97 15.22
N SER A 11 -14.30 -15.71 15.21
CA SER A 11 -14.94 -14.74 14.31
C SER A 11 -14.20 -14.75 12.99
N SER A 12 -14.55 -15.72 12.14
CA SER A 12 -14.29 -15.64 10.70
C SER A 12 -15.10 -14.47 10.15
N MET A 13 -14.56 -13.26 10.28
CA MET A 13 -15.05 -12.13 9.51
C MET A 13 -14.63 -12.40 8.08
N LEU A 14 -15.60 -12.82 7.27
CA LEU A 14 -15.44 -12.93 5.82
C LEU A 14 -15.26 -11.51 5.29
N VAL A 15 -14.01 -11.06 5.24
CA VAL A 15 -13.67 -9.83 4.53
C VAL A 15 -13.56 -10.22 3.06
N LEU A 16 -14.60 -9.92 2.28
CA LEU A 16 -14.50 -9.88 0.83
C LEU A 16 -13.67 -8.63 0.48
N THR A 17 -12.35 -8.74 0.56
CA THR A 17 -11.47 -7.74 -0.03
C THR A 17 -11.24 -8.10 -1.48
N ASP A 18 -11.63 -7.23 -2.41
CA ASP A 18 -11.21 -7.25 -3.81
C ASP A 18 -9.75 -6.76 -3.98
N GLY A 19 -8.98 -6.81 -2.88
CA GLY A 19 -7.59 -6.40 -2.82
C GLY A 19 -6.69 -7.60 -3.06
N LYS A 20 -5.83 -7.50 -4.08
CA LYS A 20 -4.86 -8.52 -4.52
C LYS A 20 -3.65 -8.63 -3.58
N MET A 21 -3.81 -8.29 -2.30
CA MET A 21 -2.73 -8.30 -1.34
C MET A 21 -2.38 -9.73 -0.96
N THR A 22 -1.16 -10.15 -1.28
CA THR A 22 -0.64 -11.47 -0.92
C THR A 22 0.54 -11.33 0.02
N ILE A 23 0.60 -12.22 1.02
CA ILE A 23 1.78 -12.40 1.86
C ILE A 23 2.55 -13.58 1.27
N THR A 24 3.64 -13.28 0.57
CA THR A 24 4.57 -14.30 0.05
C THR A 24 5.92 -14.05 0.70
N ASP A 25 6.53 -15.08 1.30
CA ASP A 25 7.83 -14.99 1.96
C ASP A 25 7.97 -13.79 2.91
N ASN A 26 6.97 -13.59 3.78
CA ASN A 26 6.94 -12.51 4.78
C ASN A 26 6.85 -11.07 4.21
N ALA A 27 6.70 -10.90 2.90
CA ALA A 27 6.47 -9.61 2.27
C ALA A 27 4.98 -9.41 1.99
N TYR A 28 4.44 -8.27 2.39
CA TYR A 28 3.18 -7.77 1.86
C TYR A 28 3.46 -7.18 0.48
N THR A 29 2.91 -7.81 -0.55
CA THR A 29 3.11 -7.44 -1.96
C THR A 29 1.78 -7.20 -2.65
N GLY A 30 1.79 -6.38 -3.71
CA GLY A 30 0.60 -6.04 -4.49
C GLY A 30 -0.18 -4.85 -3.93
N ILE A 31 0.46 -4.01 -3.10
CA ILE A 31 -0.18 -2.81 -2.54
C ILE A 31 -0.26 -1.77 -3.65
N THR A 32 -1.47 -1.32 -3.96
CA THR A 32 -1.68 -0.26 -4.96
C THR A 32 -2.17 1.02 -4.29
N ILE A 33 -1.46 2.12 -4.53
CA ILE A 33 -1.80 3.47 -4.05
C ILE A 33 -2.27 4.29 -5.24
N ALA A 34 -3.49 4.77 -5.20
CA ALA A 34 -4.02 5.64 -6.24
C ALA A 34 -4.09 7.10 -5.80
N ILE A 35 -3.52 7.99 -6.60
CA ILE A 35 -3.62 9.43 -6.41
C ILE A 35 -4.86 9.92 -7.15
N HIS A 36 -5.74 10.69 -6.49
CA HIS A 36 -6.90 11.28 -7.15
C HIS A 36 -6.48 12.47 -8.03
N GLU A 37 -7.19 12.70 -9.14
CA GLU A 37 -7.01 13.84 -10.07
C GLU A 37 -7.10 15.23 -9.42
N ASN A 38 -7.67 15.31 -8.20
CA ASN A 38 -7.86 16.56 -7.45
C ASN A 38 -6.64 16.88 -6.56
N VAL A 39 -5.71 15.94 -6.43
CA VAL A 39 -4.44 16.16 -5.73
C VAL A 39 -3.51 16.93 -6.67
N PRO A 40 -3.06 18.12 -6.28
CA PRO A 40 -2.14 18.89 -7.11
C PRO A 40 -0.82 18.13 -7.29
N GLU A 41 -0.24 18.27 -8.48
CA GLU A 41 1.08 17.72 -8.78
C GLU A 41 2.13 18.46 -7.92
N GLU A 42 2.75 17.73 -6.99
CA GLU A 42 3.85 18.24 -6.17
C GLU A 42 5.13 17.46 -6.45
N ALA A 43 6.23 18.17 -6.70
CA ALA A 43 7.51 17.59 -7.11
C ALA A 43 8.06 16.51 -6.16
N LEU A 44 7.67 16.55 -4.88
CA LEU A 44 8.13 15.61 -3.86
C LEU A 44 7.06 14.59 -3.44
N LEU A 45 5.85 14.59 -4.01
CA LEU A 45 4.77 13.73 -3.52
C LEU A 45 5.12 12.24 -3.65
N LEU A 46 5.61 11.82 -4.82
CA LEU A 46 6.01 10.43 -5.06
C LEU A 46 7.17 10.01 -4.14
N HIS A 47 8.15 10.90 -3.94
CA HIS A 47 9.25 10.67 -3.01
C HIS A 47 8.74 10.54 -1.56
N ASN A 48 7.80 11.39 -1.14
CA ASN A 48 7.22 11.34 0.20
C ASN A 48 6.42 10.04 0.43
N ILE A 49 5.71 9.55 -0.59
CA ILE A 49 5.00 8.25 -0.53
C ILE A 49 6.01 7.11 -0.37
N GLU A 50 7.07 7.09 -1.18
CA GLU A 50 8.16 6.11 -1.07
C GLU A 50 8.80 6.13 0.33
N ASP A 51 9.13 7.32 0.83
CA ASP A 51 9.70 7.55 2.15
C ASP A 51 8.79 7.04 3.27
N ALA A 52 7.49 7.32 3.18
CA ALA A 52 6.50 6.92 4.17
C ALA A 52 6.36 5.40 4.22
N PHE A 53 6.26 4.74 3.08
CA PHE A 53 6.16 3.29 3.01
C PHE A 53 7.47 2.59 3.40
N THR A 54 8.62 3.19 3.10
CA THR A 54 9.92 2.69 3.57
C THR A 54 10.00 2.71 5.10
N LYS A 55 9.63 3.84 5.72
CA LYS A 55 9.59 3.98 7.19
C LYS A 55 8.58 3.02 7.82
N ALA A 56 7.39 2.89 7.22
CA ALA A 56 6.36 1.98 7.70
C ALA A 56 6.79 0.50 7.57
N SER A 57 7.49 0.15 6.48
CA SER A 57 8.05 -1.18 6.24
C SER A 57 9.09 -1.53 7.31
N GLN A 58 10.02 -0.61 7.60
CA GLN A 58 11.00 -0.78 8.67
C GLN A 58 10.31 -0.99 10.03
N PHE A 59 9.34 -0.14 10.37
CA PHE A 59 8.58 -0.26 11.61
C PHE A 59 7.89 -1.62 11.72
N LEU A 60 7.20 -2.06 10.66
CA LEU A 60 6.53 -3.35 10.60
C LEU A 60 7.53 -4.51 10.77
N TYR A 61 8.70 -4.41 10.16
CA TYR A 61 9.75 -5.42 10.26
C TYR A 61 10.27 -5.56 11.68
N GLU A 62 10.57 -4.46 12.35
CA GLU A 62 11.03 -4.46 13.74
C GLU A 62 9.93 -4.96 14.69
N ALA A 63 8.70 -4.44 14.56
CA ALA A 63 7.56 -4.81 15.39
C ALA A 63 7.21 -6.31 15.31
N THR A 64 7.47 -6.93 14.16
CA THR A 64 7.19 -8.35 13.92
C THR A 64 8.37 -9.28 14.19
N ARG A 65 9.47 -8.76 14.77
CA ARG A 65 10.73 -9.51 14.99
C ARG A 65 11.31 -10.04 13.67
N ASN A 66 11.44 -9.14 12.71
CA ASN A 66 12.09 -9.37 11.42
C ASN A 66 11.30 -10.34 10.52
N ARG A 67 9.97 -10.20 10.49
CA ARG A 67 9.07 -11.16 9.81
C ARG A 67 8.06 -10.56 8.84
N ALA A 68 7.94 -9.26 8.77
CA ALA A 68 6.95 -8.64 7.90
C ALA A 68 7.48 -7.33 7.36
N TYR A 69 7.35 -7.09 6.07
CA TYR A 69 7.75 -5.83 5.44
C TYR A 69 6.86 -5.58 4.21
N PHE A 70 6.82 -4.32 3.76
CA PHE A 70 6.23 -4.00 2.46
C PHE A 70 7.26 -4.30 1.36
N GLY A 71 6.85 -5.12 0.39
CA GLY A 71 7.67 -5.50 -0.77
C GLY A 71 7.40 -4.57 -1.94
N GLU A 72 6.64 -5.05 -2.93
CA GLU A 72 6.27 -4.27 -4.10
C GLU A 72 5.03 -3.40 -3.84
N ILE A 73 5.16 -2.11 -4.14
CA ILE A 73 4.11 -1.09 -4.07
C ILE A 73 3.99 -0.45 -5.44
N THR A 74 2.76 -0.35 -5.93
CA THR A 74 2.43 0.30 -7.19
C THR A 74 1.74 1.63 -6.90
N VAL A 75 2.21 2.73 -7.49
CA VAL A 75 1.57 4.05 -7.37
C VAL A 75 0.93 4.40 -8.71
N LEU A 76 -0.36 4.69 -8.69
CA LEU A 76 -1.14 5.13 -9.84
C LEU A 76 -1.21 6.65 -9.85
N VAL A 77 -0.64 7.24 -10.89
CA VAL A 77 -0.58 8.69 -11.12
C VAL A 77 -1.79 9.12 -11.96
N PRO A 78 -2.44 10.26 -11.68
CA PRO A 78 -3.57 10.74 -12.47
C PRO A 78 -3.13 11.14 -13.88
N GLU A 79 -4.02 10.95 -14.86
CA GLU A 79 -3.81 11.46 -16.23
C GLU A 79 -3.78 13.00 -16.31
N THR A 80 -4.27 13.69 -15.27
CA THR A 80 -4.27 15.15 -15.19
C THR A 80 -2.89 15.75 -14.86
N TRP A 81 -1.94 14.95 -14.38
CA TRP A 81 -0.57 15.39 -14.13
C TRP A 81 0.22 15.48 -15.43
N HIS A 82 1.23 16.35 -15.50
CA HIS A 82 2.04 16.49 -16.71
C HIS A 82 2.85 15.22 -16.96
N SER A 83 3.17 14.89 -18.22
CA SER A 83 4.08 13.77 -18.51
C SER A 83 5.47 14.03 -17.90
N SER A 84 6.01 13.03 -17.21
CA SER A 84 7.33 13.12 -16.57
C SER A 84 8.12 11.84 -16.84
N PRO A 85 9.42 11.96 -17.19
CA PRO A 85 10.30 10.80 -17.36
C PRO A 85 10.34 9.86 -16.14
N ILE A 86 9.96 10.37 -14.96
CA ILE A 86 9.99 9.65 -13.68
C ILE A 86 8.87 8.59 -13.59
N TYR A 87 7.70 8.84 -14.20
CA TYR A 87 6.54 7.93 -14.12
C TYR A 87 5.96 7.51 -15.47
N ASP A 88 6.40 8.12 -16.59
CA ASP A 88 6.01 7.69 -17.94
C ASP A 88 6.49 6.25 -18.29
N ALA A 89 7.42 5.69 -17.51
CA ALA A 89 7.94 4.33 -17.67
C ALA A 89 7.15 3.25 -16.88
N VAL A 90 6.10 3.62 -16.14
CA VAL A 90 5.40 2.71 -15.21
C VAL A 90 4.16 2.10 -15.87
N THR A 91 3.94 0.81 -15.65
CA THR A 91 2.75 0.08 -16.15
C THR A 91 1.54 0.51 -15.33
N ILE A 92 0.55 1.10 -16.00
CA ILE A 92 -0.67 1.66 -15.38
C ILE A 92 -1.60 0.50 -14.97
N GLU A 93 -1.82 0.29 -13.67
CA GLU A 93 -2.96 -0.48 -13.15
C GLU A 93 -4.11 0.46 -12.74
N THR A 94 -5.33 -0.07 -12.55
CA THR A 94 -6.56 0.76 -12.52
C THR A 94 -6.89 1.30 -11.12
N TYR A 95 -7.22 2.59 -11.03
CA TYR A 95 -7.63 3.32 -9.80
C TYR A 95 -8.78 2.63 -9.01
N GLY A 96 -9.66 1.90 -9.69
CA GLY A 96 -10.85 1.29 -9.11
C GLY A 96 -10.59 0.21 -8.05
N THR A 97 -9.47 -0.50 -8.14
CA THR A 97 -9.14 -1.68 -7.30
C THR A 97 -8.03 -1.41 -6.28
N SER A 98 -7.66 -0.14 -6.06
CA SER A 98 -6.51 0.23 -5.21
C SER A 98 -6.81 0.11 -3.71
N ASP A 99 -5.83 -0.38 -2.95
CA ASP A 99 -5.94 -0.59 -1.50
C ASP A 99 -5.91 0.74 -0.72
N PHE A 100 -5.18 1.73 -1.23
CA PHE A 100 -5.08 3.06 -0.63
C PHE A 100 -5.39 4.15 -1.65
N ARG A 101 -6.12 5.19 -1.20
CA ARG A 101 -6.52 6.33 -2.02
C ARG A 101 -6.07 7.62 -1.35
N LEU A 102 -5.35 8.45 -2.10
CA LEU A 102 -4.93 9.77 -1.65
C LEU A 102 -5.88 10.83 -2.23
N GLU A 103 -6.57 11.52 -1.34
CA GLU A 103 -7.57 12.54 -1.65
C GLU A 103 -7.12 13.90 -1.12
N ALA A 104 -7.40 14.97 -1.86
CA ALA A 104 -7.20 16.33 -1.36
C ALA A 104 -8.25 16.62 -0.28
N THR A 105 -7.82 17.15 0.88
CA THR A 105 -8.76 17.66 1.89
C THR A 105 -9.17 19.07 1.49
N GLY A 106 -10.49 19.27 1.29
CA GLY A 106 -11.08 20.58 1.03
C GLY A 106 -11.17 21.45 2.28
#